data_AF-A0A2J6SLB8-F1
#
_entry.id   AF-A0A2J6SLB8-F1
#
_cell.length_a   1.000
_cell.length_b   1.000
_cell.length_c   1.000
_cell.angle_alpha   90.00
_cell.angle_beta   90.00
_cell.angle_gamma   90.00
#
_symmetry.space_group_name_H-M   'P 1'
#
loop_
_entity.id
_entity.type
_entity.pdbx_description
1 polymer ?
#
loop_
_entity_poly.entity_id
_entity_poly.type
_entity_poly.pdbx_seq_one_letter_code
_entity_poly.pdbx_strand_id
1 'polypeptide(L)' 'IVQIFVGPEKQAFQVHSNLICSVSHFFEKAFNDGCVEGTENKMDLPKDAPKTVLMFVAWLYNK' A
#
# COMPACT_ATOMS: atom_id res chain seq x y z
N ILE A 1 -3.80 -1.93 -9.70
CA ILE A 1 -3.10 -0.81 -9.03
C ILE A 1 -3.90 -0.50 -7.77
N VAL A 2 -3.22 -0.36 -6.63
CA VAL A 2 -3.83 -0.08 -5.32
C VAL A 2 -3.49 1.33 -4.86
N GLN A 3 -4.39 1.95 -4.11
CA GLN A 3 -4.21 3.25 -3.48
C GLN A 3 -3.95 3.09 -1.98
N ILE A 4 -2.87 3.68 -1.49
CA ILE A 4 -2.51 3.68 -0.07
C ILE A 4 -2.59 5.11 0.44
N PHE A 5 -3.47 5.37 1.39
CA PHE A 5 -3.63 6.68 2.03
C PHE A 5 -2.84 6.69 3.33
N VAL A 6 -1.88 7.60 3.47
CA VAL A 6 -0.92 7.57 4.59
C VAL A 6 -1.02 8.84 5.42
N GLY A 7 -1.00 8.67 6.74
CA GLY A 7 -0.97 9.75 7.71
C GLY A 7 -2.30 10.51 7.87
N PRO A 8 -2.33 11.54 8.74
CA PRO A 8 -3.53 12.32 9.01
C PRO A 8 -4.01 13.14 7.81
N GLU A 9 -3.08 13.50 6.91
CA GLU A 9 -3.37 14.23 5.66
C GLU A 9 -3.88 13.30 4.54
N LYS A 10 -3.95 11.98 4.79
CA LYS A 10 -4.39 10.97 3.82
C LYS A 10 -3.65 11.09 2.48
N GLN A 11 -2.34 11.19 2.54
CA GLN A 11 -1.53 11.30 1.32
C GLN A 11 -1.66 10.01 0.51
N ALA A 12 -2.16 10.13 -0.73
CA ALA A 12 -2.43 8.98 -1.59
C ALA A 12 -1.18 8.54 -2.37
N PHE A 13 -0.86 7.26 -2.30
CA PHE A 13 0.20 6.60 -3.06
C PHE A 13 -0.40 5.54 -3.96
N GLN A 14 0.00 5.50 -5.23
CA GLN A 14 -0.45 4.49 -6.19
C GLN A 14 0.65 3.46 -6.43
N VAL A 15 0.37 2.21 -6.11
CA VAL A 15 1.35 1.12 -6.18
C VAL A 15 0.75 -0.06 -6.94
N HIS A 16 1.56 -0.82 -7.68
CA HIS A 16 1.09 -2.07 -8.28
C HIS A 16 0.87 -3.11 -7.18
N SER A 17 -0.34 -3.68 -7.11
CA SER A 17 -0.71 -4.73 -6.15
C SER A 17 0.26 -5.90 -6.21
N ASN A 18 0.59 -6.39 -7.40
CA ASN A 18 1.51 -7.51 -7.56
C ASN A 18 2.89 -7.25 -6.94
N LEU A 19 3.41 -6.03 -7.09
CA LEU A 19 4.69 -5.62 -6.53
C LEU A 19 4.63 -5.57 -5.00
N ILE A 20 3.65 -4.86 -4.43
CA ILE A 20 3.56 -4.72 -2.97
C ILE A 20 3.17 -6.02 -2.25
N CYS A 21 2.33 -6.86 -2.86
CA CYS A 21 1.99 -8.18 -2.34
C CYS A 21 3.20 -9.13 -2.42
N SER A 22 4.04 -9.03 -3.45
CA SER A 22 5.23 -9.89 -3.58
C SER A 22 6.30 -9.63 -2.51
N VAL A 23 6.33 -8.44 -1.91
CA VAL A 23 7.35 -8.07 -0.92
C VAL A 23 6.87 -8.24 0.52
N SER A 24 5.57 -8.46 0.74
CA SER A 24 5.01 -8.54 2.09
C SER A 24 3.67 -9.27 2.14
N HIS A 25 3.65 -10.31 2.98
CA HIS A 25 2.45 -11.09 3.28
C HIS A 25 1.31 -10.26 3.91
N PHE A 26 1.62 -9.13 4.54
CA PHE A 26 0.60 -8.23 5.08
C PHE A 26 -0.27 -7.65 3.96
N PHE A 27 0.38 -7.09 2.93
CA PHE A 27 -0.33 -6.54 1.78
C PHE A 27 -0.94 -7.63 0.91
N GLU A 28 -0.27 -8.78 0.80
CA GLU A 28 -0.85 -9.94 0.12
C GLU A 28 -2.18 -10.33 0.74
N LYS A 29 -2.25 -10.51 2.06
CA LYS A 29 -3.52 -10.85 2.73
C LYS A 29 -4.54 -9.73 2.65
N ALA A 30 -4.12 -8.48 2.85
CA ALA A 30 -5.03 -7.35 2.77
C ALA A 30 -5.69 -7.21 1.39
N PHE A 31 -4.96 -7.51 0.30
CA PHE A 31 -5.49 -7.35 -1.06
C PHE A 31 -6.02 -8.63 -1.71
N ASN A 32 -5.61 -9.83 -1.29
CA ASN A 32 -6.03 -11.09 -1.91
C ASN A 32 -6.99 -11.93 -1.05
N ASP A 33 -7.10 -11.72 0.26
CA ASP A 33 -7.85 -12.62 1.17
C ASP A 33 -9.34 -12.24 1.31
N GLY A 34 -9.91 -11.53 0.32
CA GLY A 34 -11.32 -11.12 0.33
C GLY A 34 -11.65 -9.98 1.32
N CYS A 35 -10.64 -9.29 1.84
CA CYS A 35 -10.82 -8.10 2.66
C CYS A 35 -11.38 -6.92 1.84
N VAL A 36 -11.96 -5.93 2.54
CA VAL A 36 -12.53 -4.72 1.93
C VAL A 36 -11.46 -3.98 1.12
N GLU A 37 -10.22 -4.00 1.61
CA GLU A 37 -9.06 -3.37 0.97
C GLU A 37 -8.73 -3.97 -0.40
N GLY A 38 -8.88 -5.30 -0.55
CA GLY A 38 -8.75 -6.00 -1.84
C GLY A 38 -9.89 -5.69 -2.82
N THR A 39 -11.09 -5.50 -2.30
CA THR A 39 -12.27 -5.19 -3.11
C THR A 39 -12.25 -3.74 -3.60
N GLU A 40 -11.90 -2.80 -2.72
CA GLU A 40 -11.81 -1.37 -3.05
C GLU A 40 -10.46 -0.98 -3.68
N ASN A 41 -9.47 -1.87 -3.66
CA ASN A 41 -8.08 -1.60 -4.03
C ASN A 41 -7.52 -0.37 -3.28
N LYS A 42 -7.94 -0.18 -2.02
CA LYS A 42 -7.60 0.97 -1.19
C LYS A 42 -7.18 0.50 0.20
N MET A 43 -6.20 1.16 0.78
CA MET A 43 -5.73 0.90 2.14
C MET A 43 -5.43 2.21 2.85
N ASP A 44 -5.95 2.38 4.06
CA ASP A 44 -5.66 3.53 4.92
C ASP A 44 -4.63 3.14 6.00
N LEU A 45 -3.53 3.88 6.04
CA LEU A 45 -2.43 3.77 6.99
C LEU A 45 -2.30 5.09 7.78
N PRO A 46 -3.23 5.39 8.70
CA PRO A 46 -3.27 6.68 9.38
C PRO A 46 -2.12 6.89 10.39
N LYS A 47 -1.45 5.82 10.83
CA LYS A 47 -0.35 5.86 11.80
C LYS A 47 1.03 5.98 11.14
N ASP A 48 1.12 5.65 9.86
CA ASP A 48 2.38 5.63 9.14
C ASP A 48 2.76 7.03 8.63
N ALA A 49 4.07 7.28 8.57
CA ALA A 49 4.58 8.54 8.05
C ALA A 49 4.62 8.49 6.51
N PRO A 50 4.08 9.50 5.80
CA PRO A 50 4.08 9.53 4.33
C PRO A 50 5.48 9.39 3.73
N LYS A 51 6.50 9.97 4.40
CA LYS A 51 7.90 9.88 3.97
C LYS A 51 8.42 8.45 3.99
N THR A 52 8.05 7.65 4.98
CA THR A 52 8.45 6.24 5.09
C THR A 52 7.84 5.42 3.96
N VAL A 53 6.53 5.61 3.71
CA VAL A 53 5.83 4.91 2.62
C VAL A 53 6.37 5.34 1.25
N LEU A 54 6.69 6.63 1.06
CA LEU A 54 7.33 7.12 -0.17
C LEU A 54 8.68 6.43 -0.42
N MET A 55 9.55 6.32 0.60
CA MET A 55 10.84 5.64 0.46
C MET A 55 10.66 4.14 0.17
N PHE A 56 9.69 3.51 0.83
CA PHE A 56 9.33 2.10 0.57
C PHE A 56 8.84 1.88 -0.86
N VAL A 57 7.95 2.75 -1.37
CA VAL A 57 7.45 2.68 -2.74
C VAL A 57 8.58 2.93 -3.74
N ALA A 58 9.44 3.93 -3.49
CA ALA A 58 10.60 4.19 -4.35
C ALA A 58 11.54 2.97 -4.43
N TRP A 59 11.83 2.33 -3.29
CA TRP A 59 12.60 1.09 -3.24
C TRP A 59 11.93 -0.05 -4.02
N LEU A 60 10.60 -0.19 -3.89
CA LEU A 60 9.79 -1.20 -4.57
C LEU A 60 9.91 -1.13 -6.10
N TYR A 61 9.92 0.08 -6.68
CA TYR A 61 10.00 0.27 -8.14
C TYR A 61 11.43 0.33 -8.68
N ASN A 62 12.42 0.52 -7.82
CA ASN A 62 13.82 0.63 -8.22
C ASN A 62 14.59 -0.68 -7.97
N LYS A 63 13.86 -1.80 -7.97
CA LYS A 63 14.34 -3.16 -7.68
C LYS A 63 14.65 -3.93 -8.96
#